data_AF-A0A7N8WQE0-F1
#
_entry.id   AF-A0A7N8WQE0-F1
#
_cell.length_a   1.000
_cell.length_b   1.000
_cell.length_c   1.000
_cell.angle_alpha   90.00
_cell.angle_beta   90.00
_cell.angle_gamma   90.00
#
_symmetry.space_group_name_H-M   'P 1'
#
loop_
_entity.id
_entity.type
_entity.pdbx_description
1 polymer ?
#
loop_
_entity_poly.entity_id
_entity_poly.type
_entity_poly.pdbx_seq_one_letter_code
_entity_poly.pdbx_strand_id
1 'polypeptide(L)'
;LWQESQQAEERQFQVENKCHFFSLLHIVTWNVATADPPDDVTSLLHLNSLKSPDLYVIGLQEVYSGPLRFVSDLVFDNPWSLLFMSALAPRKYIKVSSIRMQGLLLLFFSKLEHVPFIRDIQATYTRTGVFGYWGNKGGVSIRLSFYGHMLCFLNCHLAAHMKYATERVDEFEYIMDTQTFECEKAPRIIDHRLVFWFGDLNFRIQDHGMHFVRTCINNQTYNLLWSKDQLIMMKKKEQMLQEFEEGPLDFQPTYKFDLNSDSYDSSGKKRKPAWTDRILWRLRPKASTHDEPHGNTLDASEVKQLEEDKEYPLKIRQDMYTSIMEYSISDHKPVVGIFTLELRKMYKTPLVRLQAEGDWSADIDAVVLYSPLQPFPSSTWDWIGLYKVGFTSVSDYITYTWVKDDEVAINEEVIQVYVSKEEIPVQGEECMLCYYSSTLQCIIGISEPFKVHESKVAIEEGLVPEKVNRLDKSVASEDLWN
;
A
#
# COMPACT_ATOMS: atom_id res chain seq x y z
N LEU A 1 -47.42 17.37 5.62
CA LEU A 1 -47.42 15.88 5.54
C LEU A 1 -46.62 15.34 4.34
N TRP A 2 -47.08 15.42 3.08
CA TRP A 2 -46.30 14.89 1.92
C TRP A 2 -45.01 15.68 1.63
N GLN A 3 -45.05 17.01 1.70
CA GLN A 3 -43.84 17.85 1.57
C GLN A 3 -42.89 17.74 2.77
N GLU A 4 -43.42 17.42 3.96
CA GLU A 4 -42.60 17.19 5.15
C GLU A 4 -41.94 15.81 5.11
N SER A 5 -42.58 14.79 4.52
CA SER A 5 -41.94 13.48 4.33
C SER A 5 -40.87 13.52 3.24
N GLN A 6 -41.08 14.26 2.14
CA GLN A 6 -40.04 14.48 1.14
C GLN A 6 -38.85 15.29 1.69
N GLN A 7 -39.11 16.33 2.49
CA GLN A 7 -38.03 17.07 3.15
C GLN A 7 -37.34 16.28 4.28
N ALA A 8 -38.00 15.27 4.86
CA ALA A 8 -37.41 14.36 5.82
C ALA A 8 -36.54 13.30 5.11
N GLU A 9 -37.01 12.75 3.98
CA GLU A 9 -36.24 11.85 3.12
C GLU A 9 -35.03 12.56 2.50
N GLU A 10 -35.17 13.80 2.01
CA GLU A 10 -34.04 14.59 1.52
C GLU A 10 -33.06 14.95 2.64
N ARG A 11 -33.54 15.26 3.86
CA ARG A 11 -32.66 15.51 5.02
C ARG A 11 -31.96 14.23 5.48
N GLN A 12 -32.64 13.09 5.46
CA GLN A 12 -32.07 11.79 5.82
C GLN A 12 -31.04 11.34 4.76
N PHE A 13 -31.33 11.54 3.47
CA PHE A 13 -30.41 11.32 2.36
C PHE A 13 -29.20 12.28 2.40
N GLN A 14 -29.38 13.53 2.80
CA GLN A 14 -28.29 14.50 3.01
C GLN A 14 -27.44 14.16 4.26
N VAL A 15 -28.05 13.61 5.32
CA VAL A 15 -27.35 13.17 6.55
C VAL A 15 -26.61 11.86 6.32
N GLU A 16 -27.19 10.91 5.58
CA GLU A 16 -26.53 9.68 5.14
C GLU A 16 -25.32 9.99 4.25
N ASN A 17 -25.45 10.91 3.29
CA ASN A 17 -24.32 11.35 2.46
C ASN A 17 -23.21 12.09 3.24
N LYS A 18 -23.50 12.68 4.40
CA LYS A 18 -22.48 13.25 5.31
C LYS A 18 -21.73 12.18 6.13
N CYS A 19 -22.20 10.94 6.16
CA CYS A 19 -21.56 9.84 6.90
C CYS A 19 -20.55 9.02 6.05
N HIS A 20 -20.51 9.23 4.73
CA HIS A 20 -19.62 8.51 3.82
C HIS A 20 -18.32 9.28 3.60
N PHE A 21 -17.20 8.58 3.79
CA PHE A 21 -15.86 9.03 3.44
C PHE A 21 -15.52 8.49 2.05
N PHE A 22 -15.10 9.39 1.17
CA PHE A 22 -14.61 9.02 -0.16
C PHE A 22 -13.09 9.05 -0.11
N SER A 23 -12.48 7.89 -0.33
CA SER A 23 -11.03 7.76 -0.41
C SER A 23 -10.59 7.45 -1.82
N LEU A 24 -9.61 8.19 -2.33
CA LEU A 24 -9.05 7.94 -3.66
C LEU A 24 -7.82 7.02 -3.54
N LEU A 25 -7.81 5.90 -4.24
CA LEU A 25 -6.75 4.91 -4.22
C LEU A 25 -6.12 4.82 -5.62
N HIS A 26 -4.79 4.95 -5.70
CA HIS A 26 -4.03 4.82 -6.94
C HIS A 26 -3.17 3.56 -6.87
N ILE A 27 -3.43 2.60 -7.78
CA ILE A 27 -2.65 1.38 -7.93
C ILE A 27 -1.81 1.46 -9.20
N VAL A 28 -0.52 1.14 -9.09
CA VAL A 28 0.42 0.98 -10.20
C VAL A 28 0.86 -0.48 -10.26
N THR A 29 0.90 -1.06 -11.45
CA THR A 29 1.67 -2.28 -11.72
C THR A 29 2.67 -2.07 -12.85
N TRP A 30 3.91 -2.50 -12.66
CA TRP A 30 4.93 -2.40 -13.69
C TRP A 30 6.00 -3.49 -13.59
N ASN A 31 6.10 -4.33 -14.62
CA ASN A 31 7.28 -5.17 -14.80
C ASN A 31 8.44 -4.30 -15.32
N VAL A 32 9.47 -4.10 -14.50
CA VAL A 32 10.57 -3.18 -14.80
C VAL A 32 11.73 -3.85 -15.54
N ALA A 33 11.62 -5.14 -15.85
CA ALA A 33 12.62 -5.89 -16.63
C ALA A 33 14.07 -5.66 -16.16
N THR A 34 14.28 -5.60 -14.84
CA THR A 34 15.54 -5.31 -14.14
C THR A 34 16.15 -3.93 -14.38
N ALA A 35 15.42 -3.02 -15.04
CA ALA A 35 15.84 -1.65 -15.23
C ALA A 35 15.95 -0.90 -13.88
N ASP A 36 16.90 0.03 -13.83
CA ASP A 36 16.95 1.03 -12.77
C ASP A 36 15.77 2.02 -12.93
N PRO A 37 15.32 2.64 -11.83
CA PRO A 37 14.24 3.62 -11.87
C PRO A 37 14.51 4.80 -12.82
N PRO A 38 13.47 5.37 -13.47
CA PRO A 38 13.62 6.59 -14.27
C PRO A 38 13.83 7.82 -13.37
N ASP A 39 14.27 8.93 -13.95
CA ASP A 39 14.48 10.18 -13.20
C ASP A 39 13.17 10.84 -12.73
N ASP A 40 12.05 10.60 -13.43
CA ASP A 40 10.76 11.21 -13.12
C ASP A 40 9.60 10.21 -13.16
N VAL A 41 8.74 10.27 -12.15
CA VAL A 41 7.51 9.45 -11.99
C VAL A 41 6.25 10.30 -11.90
N THR A 42 6.34 11.58 -12.25
CA THR A 42 5.23 12.55 -12.16
C THR A 42 3.98 12.09 -12.90
N SER A 43 4.13 11.65 -14.16
CA SER A 43 3.00 11.14 -14.95
C SER A 43 2.52 9.79 -14.43
N LEU A 44 3.43 8.88 -14.06
CA LEU A 44 3.08 7.56 -13.51
C LEU A 44 2.18 7.67 -12.27
N LEU A 45 2.51 8.59 -11.37
CA LEU A 45 1.79 8.80 -10.11
C LEU A 45 0.68 9.86 -10.21
N HIS A 46 0.45 10.42 -11.40
CA HIS A 46 -0.54 11.48 -11.64
C HIS A 46 -0.34 12.70 -10.71
N LEU A 47 0.90 13.09 -10.44
CA LEU A 47 1.24 14.09 -9.41
C LEU A 47 0.81 15.53 -9.75
N ASN A 48 0.42 15.78 -11.00
CA ASN A 48 -0.11 17.05 -11.50
C ASN A 48 -1.65 17.11 -11.45
N SER A 49 -2.32 16.05 -11.02
CA SER A 49 -3.78 16.03 -10.85
C SER A 49 -4.24 17.00 -9.76
N LEU A 50 -5.37 17.67 -9.99
CA LEU A 50 -6.03 18.53 -8.98
C LEU A 50 -6.52 17.75 -7.76
N LYS A 51 -6.81 16.44 -7.94
CA LYS A 51 -7.20 15.54 -6.86
C LYS A 51 -6.06 14.57 -6.60
N SER A 52 -5.51 14.63 -5.40
CA SER A 52 -4.45 13.72 -4.95
C SER A 52 -5.05 12.48 -4.28
N PRO A 53 -4.59 11.26 -4.62
CA PRO A 53 -5.00 10.01 -3.98
C PRO A 53 -4.76 10.03 -2.48
N ASP A 54 -5.57 9.40 -1.66
CA ASP A 54 -5.26 9.21 -0.24
C ASP A 54 -4.24 8.11 -0.02
N LEU A 55 -4.28 7.10 -0.91
CA LEU A 55 -3.44 5.91 -0.86
C LEU A 55 -2.77 5.68 -2.22
N TYR A 56 -1.50 5.30 -2.19
CA TYR A 56 -0.78 4.77 -3.35
C TYR A 56 -0.32 3.35 -3.07
N VAL A 57 -0.54 2.45 -4.03
CA VAL A 57 -0.08 1.06 -3.97
C VAL A 57 0.68 0.75 -5.24
N ILE A 58 1.96 0.39 -5.11
CA ILE A 58 2.86 0.23 -6.24
C ILE A 58 3.41 -1.19 -6.23
N GLY A 59 3.01 -1.99 -7.22
CA GLY A 59 3.53 -3.34 -7.46
C GLY A 59 4.51 -3.36 -8.61
N LEU A 60 5.74 -3.79 -8.37
CA LEU A 60 6.74 -3.98 -9.41
C LEU A 60 7.07 -5.47 -9.56
N GLN A 61 7.44 -5.86 -10.78
CA GLN A 61 7.97 -7.18 -11.10
C GLN A 61 9.33 -7.05 -11.80
N GLU A 62 10.16 -8.09 -11.70
CA GLU A 62 11.54 -8.10 -12.21
C GLU A 62 12.42 -6.94 -11.71
N VAL A 63 12.19 -6.42 -10.51
CA VAL A 63 13.15 -5.51 -9.87
C VAL A 63 14.49 -6.24 -9.69
N TYR A 64 15.60 -5.60 -10.10
CA TYR A 64 16.92 -6.23 -10.02
C TYR A 64 17.23 -6.74 -8.61
N SER A 65 17.52 -8.03 -8.48
CA SER A 65 17.71 -8.72 -7.19
C SER A 65 19.03 -9.50 -7.10
N GLY A 66 20.12 -8.96 -7.67
CA GLY A 66 21.44 -9.58 -7.57
C GLY A 66 21.89 -9.79 -6.10
N PRO A 67 22.75 -10.79 -5.80
CA PRO A 67 23.05 -11.22 -4.43
C PRO A 67 23.52 -10.10 -3.48
N LEU A 68 24.36 -9.18 -3.97
CA LEU A 68 24.85 -8.03 -3.20
C LEU A 68 23.75 -7.00 -2.91
N ARG A 69 22.78 -6.83 -3.81
CA ARG A 69 21.67 -5.88 -3.66
C ARG A 69 20.60 -6.42 -2.70
N PHE A 70 20.37 -7.74 -2.68
CA PHE A 70 19.43 -8.35 -1.71
C PHE A 70 19.83 -8.11 -0.25
N VAL A 71 21.12 -8.20 0.09
CA VAL A 71 21.62 -7.91 1.44
C VAL A 71 21.54 -6.42 1.76
N SER A 72 21.88 -5.57 0.79
CA SER A 72 21.75 -4.11 0.93
C SER A 72 20.29 -3.70 1.14
N ASP A 73 19.34 -4.33 0.44
CA ASP A 73 17.91 -4.01 0.50
C ASP A 73 17.25 -4.42 1.84
N LEU A 74 17.91 -5.27 2.64
CA LEU A 74 17.50 -5.59 4.02
C LEU A 74 17.88 -4.47 5.00
N VAL A 75 18.84 -3.63 4.64
CA VAL A 75 19.39 -2.56 5.49
C VAL A 75 19.00 -1.17 4.97
N PHE A 76 18.85 -1.02 3.65
CA PHE A 76 18.55 0.22 2.96
C PHE A 76 17.37 0.03 2.02
N ASP A 77 16.59 1.08 1.83
CA ASP A 77 15.54 1.04 0.82
C ASP A 77 16.10 0.85 -0.58
N ASN A 78 15.46 -0.03 -1.35
CA ASN A 78 15.85 -0.22 -2.75
C ASN A 78 15.62 1.08 -3.56
N PRO A 79 16.36 1.31 -4.67
CA PRO A 79 16.28 2.56 -5.42
C PRO A 79 14.88 2.92 -5.94
N TRP A 80 14.04 1.92 -6.25
CA TRP A 80 12.65 2.16 -6.62
C TRP A 80 11.85 2.72 -5.43
N SER A 81 12.00 2.14 -4.23
CA SER A 81 11.40 2.70 -3.01
C SER A 81 11.82 4.14 -2.78
N LEU A 82 13.13 4.42 -2.87
CA LEU A 82 13.67 5.76 -2.66
C LEU A 82 13.11 6.79 -3.64
N LEU A 83 12.99 6.44 -4.92
CA LEU A 83 12.38 7.30 -5.93
C LEU A 83 10.93 7.65 -5.57
N PHE A 84 10.11 6.65 -5.26
CA PHE A 84 8.70 6.89 -4.92
C PHE A 84 8.53 7.66 -3.61
N MET A 85 9.35 7.35 -2.60
CA MET A 85 9.39 8.11 -1.35
C MET A 85 9.72 9.58 -1.61
N SER A 86 10.77 9.86 -2.40
CA SER A 86 11.18 11.22 -2.76
C SER A 86 10.10 11.98 -3.55
N ALA A 87 9.44 11.32 -4.51
CA ALA A 87 8.40 11.94 -5.32
C ALA A 87 7.12 12.26 -4.54
N LEU A 88 6.78 11.43 -3.55
CA LEU A 88 5.55 11.52 -2.78
C LEU A 88 5.69 12.36 -1.49
N ALA A 89 6.87 12.40 -0.87
CA ALA A 89 7.11 13.11 0.38
C ALA A 89 6.70 14.61 0.38
N PRO A 90 6.97 15.41 -0.67
CA PRO A 90 6.53 16.81 -0.73
C PRO A 90 5.01 17.00 -0.63
N ARG A 91 4.24 15.93 -0.85
CA ARG A 91 2.77 15.90 -0.79
C ARG A 91 2.25 15.22 0.48
N LYS A 92 3.10 15.08 1.51
CA LYS A 92 2.78 14.52 2.83
C LYS A 92 2.35 13.05 2.81
N TYR A 93 2.93 12.26 1.92
CA TYR A 93 2.78 10.81 1.95
C TYR A 93 3.98 10.18 2.63
N ILE A 94 3.71 9.08 3.31
CA ILE A 94 4.74 8.22 3.88
C ILE A 94 4.57 6.80 3.35
N LYS A 95 5.68 6.07 3.24
CA LYS A 95 5.68 4.63 3.03
C LYS A 95 5.31 3.97 4.35
N VAL A 96 4.11 3.39 4.42
CA VAL A 96 3.59 2.74 5.63
C VAL A 96 4.06 1.29 5.71
N SER A 97 4.11 0.60 4.58
CA SER A 97 4.54 -0.80 4.52
C SER A 97 5.13 -1.13 3.15
N SER A 98 5.98 -2.14 3.13
CA SER A 98 6.57 -2.69 1.91
C SER A 98 6.94 -4.14 2.09
N ILE A 99 6.90 -4.91 1.00
CA ILE A 99 7.38 -6.28 0.97
C ILE A 99 8.05 -6.60 -0.35
N ARG A 100 9.07 -7.45 -0.28
CA ARG A 100 9.83 -7.90 -1.42
C ARG A 100 10.01 -9.41 -1.44
N MET A 101 9.87 -10.02 -2.61
CA MET A 101 10.23 -11.41 -2.87
C MET A 101 11.00 -11.49 -4.19
N GLN A 102 12.33 -11.60 -4.11
CA GLN A 102 13.22 -11.55 -5.27
C GLN A 102 12.98 -10.28 -6.12
N GLY A 103 12.43 -10.42 -7.33
CA GLY A 103 12.09 -9.30 -8.21
C GLY A 103 10.68 -8.74 -8.04
N LEU A 104 9.85 -9.32 -7.18
CA LEU A 104 8.54 -8.77 -6.80
C LEU A 104 8.71 -7.76 -5.67
N LEU A 105 8.19 -6.55 -5.85
CA LEU A 105 8.16 -5.51 -4.84
C LEU A 105 6.73 -4.97 -4.73
N LEU A 106 6.24 -4.78 -3.51
CA LEU A 106 4.96 -4.13 -3.25
C LEU A 106 5.18 -3.04 -2.20
N LEU A 107 4.78 -1.82 -2.52
CA LEU A 107 4.89 -0.64 -1.68
C LEU A 107 3.49 -0.09 -1.40
N PHE A 108 3.24 0.27 -0.14
CA PHE A 108 2.01 0.92 0.28
C PHE A 108 2.31 2.27 0.93
N PHE A 109 1.77 3.32 0.34
CA PHE A 109 1.89 4.69 0.83
C PHE A 109 0.52 5.26 1.19
N SER A 110 0.53 6.14 2.18
CA SER A 110 -0.66 6.85 2.63
C SER A 110 -0.33 8.32 2.86
N LYS A 111 -1.30 9.21 2.63
CA LYS A 111 -1.25 10.54 3.25
C LYS A 111 -1.13 10.39 4.76
N LEU A 112 -0.33 11.25 5.36
CA LEU A 112 0.00 11.22 6.79
C LEU A 112 -1.25 11.23 7.69
N GLU A 113 -2.29 11.98 7.31
CA GLU A 113 -3.54 12.12 8.07
C GLU A 113 -4.33 10.81 8.26
N HIS A 114 -4.10 9.80 7.41
CA HIS A 114 -4.79 8.51 7.53
C HIS A 114 -3.99 7.46 8.30
N VAL A 115 -2.70 7.69 8.54
CA VAL A 115 -1.78 6.71 9.15
C VAL A 115 -2.29 6.17 10.50
N PRO A 116 -2.82 6.99 11.44
CA PRO A 116 -3.36 6.49 12.72
C PRO A 116 -4.58 5.54 12.61
N PHE A 117 -5.16 5.45 11.40
CA PHE A 117 -6.33 4.65 11.07
C PHE A 117 -6.00 3.47 10.15
N ILE A 118 -4.71 3.28 9.82
CA ILE A 118 -4.19 2.11 9.11
C ILE A 118 -3.57 1.18 10.16
N ARG A 119 -4.21 0.04 10.40
CA ARG A 119 -3.87 -0.89 11.49
C ARG A 119 -3.79 -2.33 10.98
N ASP A 120 -3.41 -3.26 11.86
CA ASP A 120 -3.35 -4.69 11.58
C ASP A 120 -2.57 -5.01 10.29
N ILE A 121 -1.45 -4.30 10.11
CA ILE A 121 -0.65 -4.37 8.91
C ILE A 121 0.17 -5.65 8.96
N GLN A 122 -0.01 -6.51 7.96
CA GLN A 122 0.86 -7.68 7.78
C GLN A 122 1.25 -7.79 6.31
N ALA A 123 2.45 -8.26 6.05
CA ALA A 123 2.92 -8.50 4.71
C ALA A 123 3.54 -9.89 4.62
N THR A 124 3.19 -10.64 3.57
CA THR A 124 3.69 -12.00 3.35
C THR A 124 3.76 -12.32 1.86
N TYR A 125 4.31 -13.47 1.51
CA TYR A 125 4.48 -13.87 0.11
C TYR A 125 4.37 -15.39 -0.07
N THR A 126 4.03 -15.81 -1.29
CA THR A 126 4.02 -17.20 -1.75
C THR A 126 4.87 -17.32 -3.02
N ARG A 127 5.74 -18.34 -3.05
CA ARG A 127 6.57 -18.66 -4.23
C ARG A 127 5.88 -19.73 -5.09
N THR A 128 5.84 -19.52 -6.40
CA THR A 128 5.29 -20.49 -7.37
C THR A 128 6.30 -20.92 -8.44
N GLY A 129 7.57 -20.53 -8.28
CA GLY A 129 8.66 -20.91 -9.20
C GLY A 129 8.90 -22.42 -9.32
N VAL A 130 10.00 -22.80 -9.96
CA VAL A 130 10.39 -24.21 -10.18
C VAL A 130 10.31 -25.01 -8.86
N PHE A 131 9.45 -26.05 -8.87
CA PHE A 131 9.10 -26.90 -7.72
C PHE A 131 8.45 -26.21 -6.51
N GLY A 132 7.95 -24.98 -6.62
CA GLY A 132 7.34 -24.23 -5.51
C GLY A 132 8.34 -23.63 -4.50
N TYR A 133 9.64 -23.94 -4.63
CA TYR A 133 10.66 -23.49 -3.68
C TYR A 133 11.71 -22.55 -4.30
N TRP A 134 11.90 -22.60 -5.62
CA TRP A 134 12.96 -21.87 -6.32
C TRP A 134 12.43 -21.11 -7.54
N GLY A 135 12.38 -19.78 -7.48
CA GLY A 135 12.15 -18.94 -8.66
C GLY A 135 11.58 -17.56 -8.36
N ASN A 136 11.50 -16.74 -9.40
CA ASN A 136 11.08 -15.34 -9.36
C ASN A 136 9.58 -15.13 -9.63
N LYS A 137 8.78 -16.18 -9.43
CA LYS A 137 7.34 -16.22 -9.68
C LYS A 137 6.59 -16.47 -8.38
N GLY A 138 5.39 -15.90 -8.29
CA GLY A 138 4.53 -16.00 -7.12
C GLY A 138 3.78 -14.71 -6.85
N GLY A 139 3.44 -14.49 -5.59
CA GLY A 139 2.71 -13.30 -5.13
C GLY A 139 3.30 -12.74 -3.85
N VAL A 140 3.28 -11.41 -3.72
CA VAL A 140 3.54 -10.71 -2.47
C VAL A 140 2.27 -9.95 -2.08
N SER A 141 1.95 -9.89 -0.80
CA SER A 141 0.79 -9.15 -0.33
C SER A 141 1.09 -8.24 0.85
N ILE A 142 0.32 -7.17 0.92
CA ILE A 142 0.17 -6.33 2.10
C ILE A 142 -1.32 -6.34 2.43
N ARG A 143 -1.64 -6.67 3.68
CA ARG A 143 -2.98 -6.55 4.24
C ARG A 143 -3.00 -5.54 5.36
N LEU A 144 -4.14 -4.89 5.55
CA LEU A 144 -4.32 -3.87 6.58
C LEU A 144 -5.81 -3.61 6.85
N SER A 145 -6.09 -3.02 7.99
CA SER A 145 -7.35 -2.38 8.33
C SER A 145 -7.27 -0.90 7.96
N PHE A 146 -8.11 -0.43 7.03
CA PHE A 146 -8.24 0.99 6.70
C PHE A 146 -9.56 1.53 7.26
N TYR A 147 -9.49 2.36 8.30
CA TYR A 147 -10.68 2.84 9.01
C TYR A 147 -11.60 1.70 9.50
N GLY A 148 -11.03 0.52 9.78
CA GLY A 148 -11.73 -0.69 10.21
C GLY A 148 -12.04 -1.71 9.10
N HIS A 149 -11.99 -1.30 7.83
CA HIS A 149 -12.23 -2.18 6.68
C HIS A 149 -10.98 -2.96 6.33
N MET A 150 -11.07 -4.29 6.29
CA MET A 150 -9.92 -5.14 5.96
C MET A 150 -9.68 -5.17 4.45
N LEU A 151 -8.53 -4.66 4.02
CA LEU A 151 -8.08 -4.60 2.63
C LEU A 151 -6.87 -5.53 2.45
N CYS A 152 -6.75 -6.13 1.27
CA CYS A 152 -5.57 -6.88 0.86
C CYS A 152 -5.14 -6.49 -0.56
N PHE A 153 -3.84 -6.24 -0.73
CA PHE A 153 -3.22 -5.91 -2.01
C PHE A 153 -2.27 -7.04 -2.39
N LEU A 154 -2.54 -7.74 -3.48
CA LEU A 154 -1.78 -8.88 -3.97
C LEU A 154 -1.12 -8.52 -5.31
N ASN A 155 0.21 -8.36 -5.28
CA ASN A 155 1.03 -8.18 -6.48
C ASN A 155 1.63 -9.53 -6.90
N CYS A 156 1.34 -9.97 -8.13
CA CYS A 156 1.79 -11.25 -8.67
C CYS A 156 2.74 -11.13 -9.87
N HIS A 157 3.56 -12.14 -10.05
CA HIS A 157 4.27 -12.41 -11.30
C HIS A 157 4.08 -13.89 -11.63
N LEU A 158 3.20 -14.16 -12.60
CA LEU A 158 2.76 -15.53 -12.92
C LEU A 158 3.51 -16.13 -14.11
N ALA A 159 3.30 -17.43 -14.34
CA ALA A 159 3.95 -18.22 -15.38
C ALA A 159 3.88 -17.56 -16.78
N ALA A 160 5.06 -17.32 -17.35
CA ALA A 160 5.20 -16.66 -18.65
C ALA A 160 4.89 -17.61 -19.82
N HIS A 161 4.67 -17.03 -21.01
CA HIS A 161 4.39 -17.69 -22.30
C HIS A 161 2.92 -18.10 -22.56
N MET A 162 2.61 -18.19 -23.85
CA MET A 162 1.25 -18.38 -24.40
C MET A 162 0.54 -19.64 -23.91
N LYS A 163 1.26 -20.75 -23.76
CA LYS A 163 0.65 -22.06 -23.47
C LYS A 163 0.23 -22.27 -22.02
N TYR A 164 0.70 -21.41 -21.10
CA TYR A 164 0.56 -21.63 -19.66
C TYR A 164 -0.67 -20.95 -19.04
N ALA A 165 -1.78 -20.86 -19.79
CA ALA A 165 -2.94 -20.10 -19.33
C ALA A 165 -3.65 -20.78 -18.16
N THR A 166 -3.72 -22.10 -18.15
CA THR A 166 -4.31 -22.88 -17.04
C THR A 166 -3.38 -22.85 -15.84
N GLU A 167 -2.08 -23.03 -16.05
CA GLU A 167 -1.07 -23.01 -14.98
C GLU A 167 -1.05 -21.68 -14.23
N ARG A 168 -1.34 -20.55 -14.91
CA ARG A 168 -1.50 -19.25 -14.24
C ARG A 168 -2.73 -19.18 -13.33
N VAL A 169 -3.81 -19.88 -13.69
CA VAL A 169 -4.99 -20.00 -12.82
C VAL A 169 -4.62 -20.86 -11.61
N ASP A 170 -3.99 -22.02 -11.84
CA ASP A 170 -3.53 -22.91 -10.77
C ASP A 170 -2.59 -22.19 -9.78
N GLU A 171 -1.65 -21.36 -10.29
CA GLU A 171 -0.77 -20.53 -9.47
C GLU A 171 -1.54 -19.49 -8.66
N PHE A 172 -2.53 -18.83 -9.26
CA PHE A 172 -3.35 -17.84 -8.58
C PHE A 172 -4.17 -18.48 -7.46
N GLU A 173 -4.86 -19.59 -7.73
CA GLU A 173 -5.63 -20.33 -6.73
C GLU A 173 -4.73 -20.83 -5.60
N TYR A 174 -3.57 -21.39 -5.95
CA TYR A 174 -2.58 -21.79 -4.95
C TYR A 174 -2.14 -20.63 -4.05
N ILE A 175 -1.88 -19.44 -4.60
CA ILE A 175 -1.53 -18.25 -3.80
C ILE A 175 -2.70 -17.85 -2.88
N MET A 176 -3.93 -17.85 -3.41
CA MET A 176 -5.13 -17.49 -2.64
C MET A 176 -5.38 -18.44 -1.46
N ASP A 177 -5.09 -19.74 -1.63
CA ASP A 177 -5.32 -20.77 -0.63
C ASP A 177 -4.20 -20.89 0.40
N THR A 178 -2.94 -20.74 -0.03
CA THR A 178 -1.78 -21.01 0.84
C THR A 178 -1.25 -19.80 1.56
N GLN A 179 -1.49 -18.59 1.05
CA GLN A 179 -0.98 -17.38 1.67
C GLN A 179 -1.91 -16.92 2.80
N THR A 180 -1.47 -17.15 4.04
CA THR A 180 -2.23 -16.84 5.26
C THR A 180 -1.54 -15.78 6.12
N PHE A 181 -2.31 -15.20 7.04
CA PHE A 181 -1.91 -14.16 7.97
C PHE A 181 -2.18 -14.63 9.40
N GLU A 182 -1.29 -14.26 10.33
CA GLU A 182 -1.41 -14.62 11.75
C GLU A 182 -2.39 -13.65 12.43
N CYS A 183 -3.69 -13.85 12.22
CA CYS A 183 -4.75 -13.03 12.82
C CYS A 183 -6.10 -13.75 12.86
N GLU A 184 -6.99 -13.29 13.74
CA GLU A 184 -8.37 -13.79 13.81
C GLU A 184 -9.26 -13.19 12.72
N LYS A 185 -9.13 -11.89 12.44
CA LYS A 185 -9.95 -11.17 11.45
C LYS A 185 -9.30 -11.26 10.07
N ALA A 186 -9.94 -12.02 9.17
CA ALA A 186 -9.50 -12.26 7.79
C ALA A 186 -8.11 -12.92 7.65
N PRO A 187 -7.97 -14.20 8.09
CA PRO A 187 -6.70 -14.93 8.07
C PRO A 187 -6.22 -15.32 6.66
N ARG A 188 -7.09 -15.42 5.67
CA ARG A 188 -6.71 -15.68 4.26
C ARG A 188 -7.00 -14.46 3.39
N ILE A 189 -6.37 -14.39 2.21
CA ILE A 189 -6.60 -13.30 1.25
C ILE A 189 -8.10 -13.16 0.95
N ILE A 190 -8.78 -14.27 0.68
CA ILE A 190 -10.20 -14.28 0.29
C ILE A 190 -11.16 -13.76 1.36
N ASP A 191 -10.74 -13.82 2.63
CA ASP A 191 -11.55 -13.42 3.78
C ASP A 191 -11.59 -11.89 3.94
N HIS A 192 -10.71 -11.15 3.26
CA HIS A 192 -10.67 -9.69 3.31
C HIS A 192 -11.90 -9.09 2.64
N ARG A 193 -12.32 -7.91 3.11
CA ARG A 193 -13.51 -7.25 2.57
C ARG A 193 -13.28 -6.78 1.15
N LEU A 194 -12.10 -6.23 0.86
CA LEU A 194 -11.71 -5.81 -0.48
C LEU A 194 -10.31 -6.33 -0.79
N VAL A 195 -10.20 -7.06 -1.89
CA VAL A 195 -8.93 -7.62 -2.39
C VAL A 195 -8.62 -6.96 -3.73
N PHE A 196 -7.41 -6.46 -3.89
CA PHE A 196 -6.85 -6.11 -5.20
C PHE A 196 -5.87 -7.18 -5.62
N TRP A 197 -6.04 -7.70 -6.84
CA TRP A 197 -5.12 -8.64 -7.47
C TRP A 197 -4.56 -8.02 -8.75
N PHE A 198 -3.26 -7.79 -8.77
CA PHE A 198 -2.60 -7.07 -9.85
C PHE A 198 -1.19 -7.58 -10.06
N GLY A 199 -0.54 -7.15 -11.13
CA GLY A 199 0.83 -7.56 -11.45
C GLY A 199 1.05 -7.85 -12.91
N ASP A 200 2.21 -8.45 -13.22
CA ASP A 200 2.45 -9.16 -14.48
C ASP A 200 1.81 -10.54 -14.39
N LEU A 201 0.51 -10.57 -14.68
CA LEU A 201 -0.29 -11.79 -14.69
C LEU A 201 0.00 -12.64 -15.94
N ASN A 202 0.78 -12.15 -16.91
CA ASN A 202 1.29 -12.92 -18.04
C ASN A 202 0.26 -13.58 -18.98
N PHE A 203 -1.04 -13.28 -18.86
CA PHE A 203 -2.07 -13.72 -19.82
C PHE A 203 -1.85 -13.09 -21.21
N ARG A 204 -2.17 -13.86 -22.27
CA ARG A 204 -1.84 -13.52 -23.67
C ARG A 204 -3.08 -13.47 -24.56
N ILE A 205 -2.91 -13.05 -25.82
CA ILE A 205 -3.96 -13.04 -26.84
C ILE A 205 -3.85 -14.30 -27.72
N GLN A 206 -4.78 -15.25 -27.53
CA GLN A 206 -4.63 -16.64 -27.98
C GLN A 206 -4.77 -16.85 -29.50
N ASP A 207 -5.53 -16.03 -30.24
CA ASP A 207 -6.06 -16.53 -31.53
C ASP A 207 -6.17 -15.49 -32.65
N HIS A 208 -5.34 -14.44 -32.56
CA HIS A 208 -5.18 -13.51 -33.66
C HIS A 208 -3.75 -13.60 -34.19
N GLY A 209 -3.60 -13.78 -35.51
CA GLY A 209 -2.32 -13.63 -36.18
C GLY A 209 -1.74 -12.23 -35.91
N MET A 210 -0.41 -12.10 -35.95
CA MET A 210 0.29 -10.85 -35.64
C MET A 210 -0.27 -9.64 -36.41
N HIS A 211 -0.64 -9.83 -37.67
CA HIS A 211 -1.20 -8.79 -38.53
C HIS A 211 -2.53 -8.24 -37.99
N PHE A 212 -3.44 -9.11 -37.55
CA PHE A 212 -4.75 -8.69 -37.03
C PHE A 212 -4.59 -7.91 -35.72
N VAL A 213 -3.71 -8.39 -34.83
CA VAL A 213 -3.40 -7.68 -33.57
C VAL A 213 -2.86 -6.29 -33.86
N ARG A 214 -1.88 -6.16 -34.75
CA ARG A 214 -1.32 -4.85 -35.15
C ARG A 214 -2.36 -3.93 -35.78
N THR A 215 -3.24 -4.47 -36.61
CA THR A 215 -4.34 -3.71 -37.23
C THR A 215 -5.27 -3.15 -36.16
N CYS A 216 -5.66 -3.98 -35.18
CA CYS A 216 -6.51 -3.53 -34.07
C CYS A 216 -5.82 -2.48 -33.20
N ILE A 217 -4.51 -2.62 -32.96
CA ILE A 217 -3.74 -1.64 -32.20
C ILE A 217 -3.68 -0.31 -32.94
N ASN A 218 -3.31 -0.32 -34.22
CA ASN A 218 -3.17 0.90 -35.04
C ASN A 218 -4.50 1.64 -35.19
N ASN A 219 -5.61 0.91 -35.28
CA ASN A 219 -6.94 1.49 -35.42
C ASN A 219 -7.64 1.74 -34.07
N GLN A 220 -6.96 1.46 -32.94
CA GLN A 220 -7.52 1.57 -31.59
C GLN A 220 -8.83 0.78 -31.38
N THR A 221 -9.01 -0.33 -32.11
CA THR A 221 -10.18 -1.23 -32.00
C THR A 221 -9.86 -2.40 -31.07
N TYR A 222 -9.44 -2.10 -29.83
CA TYR A 222 -8.96 -3.10 -28.86
C TYR A 222 -10.03 -4.11 -28.45
N ASN A 223 -11.29 -3.68 -28.42
CA ASN A 223 -12.45 -4.50 -28.09
C ASN A 223 -12.58 -5.76 -28.97
N LEU A 224 -12.08 -5.73 -30.20
CA LEU A 224 -12.06 -6.89 -31.09
C LEU A 224 -11.13 -8.01 -30.60
N LEU A 225 -10.14 -7.68 -29.76
CA LEU A 225 -9.16 -8.61 -29.21
C LEU A 225 -9.63 -9.26 -27.90
N TRP A 226 -10.57 -8.64 -27.17
CA TRP A 226 -10.98 -9.07 -25.82
C TRP A 226 -11.49 -10.51 -25.78
N SER A 227 -12.21 -10.95 -26.82
CA SER A 227 -12.73 -12.33 -26.90
C SER A 227 -11.62 -13.39 -26.94
N LYS A 228 -10.39 -12.99 -27.26
CA LYS A 228 -9.20 -13.85 -27.34
C LYS A 228 -8.16 -13.55 -26.27
N ASP A 229 -8.43 -12.61 -25.36
CA ASP A 229 -7.60 -12.39 -24.17
C ASP A 229 -7.79 -13.57 -23.20
N GLN A 230 -6.69 -14.22 -22.83
CA GLN A 230 -6.76 -15.45 -22.04
C GLN A 230 -7.35 -15.21 -20.65
N LEU A 231 -7.13 -14.06 -20.00
CA LEU A 231 -7.73 -13.80 -18.69
C LEU A 231 -9.25 -13.65 -18.82
N ILE A 232 -9.73 -12.88 -19.80
CA ILE A 232 -11.16 -12.76 -20.10
C ILE A 232 -11.78 -14.12 -20.45
N MET A 233 -11.06 -14.97 -21.17
CA MET A 233 -11.51 -16.33 -21.49
C MET A 233 -11.57 -17.23 -20.25
N MET A 234 -10.58 -17.18 -19.36
CA MET A 234 -10.54 -17.98 -18.14
C MET A 234 -11.59 -17.52 -17.12
N LYS A 235 -11.86 -16.21 -17.01
CA LYS A 235 -12.97 -15.68 -16.19
C LYS A 235 -14.33 -16.28 -16.56
N LYS A 236 -14.55 -16.74 -17.80
CA LYS A 236 -15.81 -17.41 -18.18
C LYS A 236 -15.92 -18.85 -17.69
N LYS A 237 -14.81 -19.46 -17.27
CA LYS A 237 -14.71 -20.89 -16.92
C LYS A 237 -14.45 -21.10 -15.44
N GLU A 238 -13.56 -20.29 -14.87
CA GLU A 238 -13.05 -20.48 -13.52
C GLU A 238 -13.82 -19.64 -12.51
N GLN A 239 -14.42 -20.31 -11.53
CA GLN A 239 -15.31 -19.67 -10.54
C GLN A 239 -14.59 -18.62 -9.70
N MET A 240 -13.36 -18.91 -9.24
CA MET A 240 -12.59 -17.97 -8.43
C MET A 240 -12.31 -16.66 -9.18
N LEU A 241 -12.05 -16.74 -10.50
CA LEU A 241 -11.82 -15.56 -11.33
C LEU A 241 -13.10 -14.74 -11.59
N GLN A 242 -14.28 -15.35 -11.51
CA GLN A 242 -15.57 -14.67 -11.70
C GLN A 242 -15.89 -13.70 -10.56
N GLU A 243 -15.33 -13.93 -9.37
CA GLU A 243 -15.50 -13.04 -8.22
C GLU A 243 -14.70 -11.74 -8.33
N PHE A 244 -13.75 -11.67 -9.26
CA PHE A 244 -12.96 -10.47 -9.51
C PHE A 244 -13.56 -9.65 -10.65
N GLU A 245 -13.64 -8.34 -10.45
CA GLU A 245 -13.99 -7.35 -11.44
C GLU A 245 -12.72 -6.75 -12.07
N GLU A 246 -12.84 -6.28 -13.31
CA GLU A 246 -11.78 -5.60 -14.05
C GLU A 246 -12.42 -4.60 -15.02
N GLY A 247 -11.80 -3.43 -15.18
CA GLY A 247 -12.24 -2.44 -16.16
C GLY A 247 -11.98 -2.87 -17.61
N PRO A 248 -12.60 -2.18 -18.58
CA PRO A 248 -12.35 -2.45 -19.99
C PRO A 248 -10.89 -2.16 -20.37
N LEU A 249 -10.32 -3.02 -21.21
CA LEU A 249 -8.95 -2.84 -21.75
C LEU A 249 -8.98 -1.89 -22.94
N ASP A 250 -9.28 -0.61 -22.67
CA ASP A 250 -9.37 0.47 -23.66
C ASP A 250 -8.02 1.16 -23.96
N PHE A 251 -6.92 0.47 -23.66
CA PHE A 251 -5.54 0.91 -23.90
C PHE A 251 -4.77 -0.17 -24.65
N GLN A 252 -3.70 0.22 -25.36
CA GLN A 252 -2.92 -0.75 -26.15
C GLN A 252 -2.25 -1.82 -25.27
N PRO A 253 -2.02 -3.05 -25.79
CA PRO A 253 -1.29 -4.10 -25.09
C PRO A 253 0.06 -3.63 -24.54
N THR A 254 0.38 -4.02 -23.31
CA THR A 254 1.52 -3.47 -22.54
C THR A 254 2.82 -4.23 -22.72
N TYR A 255 2.79 -5.37 -23.40
CA TYR A 255 3.93 -6.23 -23.68
C TYR A 255 3.87 -6.72 -25.13
N LYS A 256 4.96 -7.00 -25.86
CA LYS A 256 6.37 -6.78 -25.54
C LYS A 256 6.92 -5.66 -26.43
N PHE A 257 7.54 -4.66 -25.83
CA PHE A 257 8.18 -3.56 -26.54
C PHE A 257 9.68 -3.81 -26.72
N ASP A 258 10.26 -3.16 -27.73
CA ASP A 258 11.70 -2.95 -27.78
C ASP A 258 12.09 -1.91 -26.73
N LEU A 259 13.25 -2.08 -26.08
CA LEU A 259 13.71 -1.13 -25.06
C LEU A 259 13.92 0.26 -25.67
N ASN A 260 13.56 1.29 -24.90
CA ASN A 260 13.66 2.70 -25.31
C ASN A 260 12.91 3.02 -26.61
N SER A 261 11.77 2.33 -26.84
CA SER A 261 10.98 2.44 -28.06
C SER A 261 9.49 2.22 -27.78
N ASP A 262 8.66 2.74 -28.67
CA ASP A 262 7.21 2.46 -28.73
C ASP A 262 6.88 1.37 -29.76
N SER A 263 7.91 0.78 -30.37
CA SER A 263 7.75 -0.35 -31.28
C SER A 263 7.64 -1.66 -30.51
N TYR A 264 6.65 -2.48 -30.89
CA TYR A 264 6.55 -3.87 -30.41
C TYR A 264 7.67 -4.75 -30.98
N ASP A 265 8.06 -5.76 -30.20
CA ASP A 265 9.17 -6.70 -30.40
C ASP A 265 9.57 -6.93 -31.87
N SER A 266 10.66 -6.25 -32.27
CA SER A 266 11.27 -6.39 -33.60
C SER A 266 12.30 -7.54 -33.66
N SER A 267 12.56 -8.22 -32.54
CA SER A 267 13.49 -9.34 -32.49
C SER A 267 13.02 -10.53 -33.34
N GLY A 268 13.92 -11.48 -33.60
CA GLY A 268 13.58 -12.72 -34.32
C GLY A 268 12.47 -13.55 -33.67
N LYS A 269 12.21 -13.38 -32.36
CA LYS A 269 11.14 -14.08 -31.65
C LYS A 269 9.76 -13.52 -31.94
N LYS A 270 9.66 -12.24 -32.35
CA LYS A 270 8.41 -11.52 -32.71
C LYS A 270 7.26 -11.87 -31.77
N ARG A 271 7.42 -11.61 -30.48
CA ARG A 271 6.38 -11.88 -29.48
C ARG A 271 5.14 -11.05 -29.81
N LYS A 272 3.99 -11.73 -29.80
CA LYS A 272 2.70 -11.10 -30.05
C LYS A 272 2.38 -10.11 -28.92
N PRO A 273 1.88 -8.91 -29.23
CA PRO A 273 1.39 -7.98 -28.22
C PRO A 273 0.35 -8.63 -27.29
N ALA A 274 0.37 -8.32 -26.01
CA ALA A 274 -0.53 -8.85 -24.99
C ALA A 274 -0.72 -7.88 -23.79
N TRP A 275 -1.89 -7.94 -23.15
CA TRP A 275 -2.14 -7.31 -21.85
C TRP A 275 -1.72 -8.26 -20.75
N THR A 276 -0.42 -8.25 -20.44
CA THR A 276 0.17 -9.05 -19.38
C THR A 276 0.00 -8.40 -18.00
N ASP A 277 -0.02 -7.07 -17.97
CA ASP A 277 -0.05 -6.26 -16.75
C ASP A 277 -1.49 -5.84 -16.44
N ARG A 278 -2.04 -6.28 -15.31
CA ARG A 278 -3.49 -6.21 -15.02
C ARG A 278 -3.78 -5.73 -13.60
N ILE A 279 -4.97 -5.15 -13.39
CA ILE A 279 -5.45 -4.73 -12.08
C ILE A 279 -6.91 -5.13 -11.93
N LEU A 280 -7.17 -6.08 -11.04
CA LEU A 280 -8.49 -6.61 -10.72
C LEU A 280 -8.82 -6.35 -9.25
N TRP A 281 -10.11 -6.34 -8.91
CA TRP A 281 -10.55 -6.22 -7.52
C TRP A 281 -11.71 -7.16 -7.22
N ARG A 282 -11.83 -7.55 -5.96
CA ARG A 282 -12.96 -8.32 -5.43
C ARG A 282 -13.46 -7.64 -4.17
N LEU A 283 -14.70 -7.16 -4.21
CA LEU A 283 -15.43 -6.78 -3.01
C LEU A 283 -16.20 -8.01 -2.54
N ARG A 284 -16.00 -8.42 -1.28
CA ARG A 284 -16.68 -9.60 -0.73
C ARG A 284 -18.21 -9.49 -0.96
N PRO A 285 -18.84 -10.51 -1.56
CA PRO A 285 -20.27 -10.48 -1.84
C PRO A 285 -21.08 -10.27 -0.57
N LYS A 286 -22.17 -9.49 -0.67
CA LYS A 286 -23.21 -9.51 0.35
C LYS A 286 -23.93 -10.86 0.23
N ALA A 287 -24.11 -11.58 1.34
CA ALA A 287 -24.90 -12.81 1.32
C ALA A 287 -26.26 -12.55 0.65
N SER A 288 -26.62 -13.38 -0.34
CA SER A 288 -27.91 -13.34 -1.02
C SER A 288 -29.02 -13.56 0.00
N THR A 289 -30.03 -12.69 0.01
CA THR A 289 -31.25 -12.89 0.81
C THR A 289 -32.25 -13.85 0.14
N HIS A 290 -31.85 -14.55 -0.94
CA HIS A 290 -32.76 -15.23 -1.86
C HIS A 290 -32.46 -16.70 -2.16
N ASP A 291 -31.50 -17.34 -1.48
CA ASP A 291 -31.37 -18.78 -1.61
C ASP A 291 -32.29 -19.46 -0.58
N GLU A 292 -33.32 -20.13 -1.11
CA GLU A 292 -34.16 -21.07 -0.38
C GLU A 292 -33.30 -22.08 0.41
N PRO A 293 -33.82 -22.59 1.55
CA PRO A 293 -33.02 -23.27 2.55
C PRO A 293 -32.52 -24.62 2.04
N HIS A 294 -31.32 -24.62 1.47
CA HIS A 294 -30.50 -25.81 1.37
C HIS A 294 -29.39 -25.73 2.43
N GLY A 295 -29.82 -25.91 3.68
CA GLY A 295 -29.07 -26.69 4.66
C GLY A 295 -27.79 -26.14 5.29
N ASN A 296 -27.28 -24.96 4.93
CA ASN A 296 -26.15 -24.36 5.65
C ASN A 296 -26.64 -23.21 6.53
N THR A 297 -26.87 -23.51 7.80
CA THR A 297 -27.00 -22.50 8.86
C THR A 297 -25.71 -21.68 8.87
N LEU A 298 -25.79 -20.38 8.55
CA LEU A 298 -24.64 -19.47 8.67
C LEU A 298 -24.08 -19.56 10.09
N ASP A 299 -22.76 -19.62 10.21
CA ASP A 299 -22.12 -19.59 11.53
C ASP A 299 -22.34 -18.21 12.19
N ALA A 300 -22.32 -18.16 13.52
CA ALA A 300 -22.46 -16.92 14.28
C ALA A 300 -21.40 -15.87 13.91
N SER A 301 -20.21 -16.31 13.49
CA SER A 301 -19.14 -15.43 12.98
C SER A 301 -19.52 -14.76 11.66
N GLU A 302 -20.12 -15.51 10.72
CA GLU A 302 -20.57 -15.02 9.42
C GLU A 302 -21.73 -14.03 9.56
N VAL A 303 -22.68 -14.33 10.47
CA VAL A 303 -23.80 -13.42 10.77
C VAL A 303 -23.29 -12.08 11.30
N LYS A 304 -22.38 -12.10 12.29
CA LYS A 304 -21.76 -10.88 12.82
C LYS A 304 -21.03 -10.09 11.74
N GLN A 305 -20.30 -10.77 10.86
CA GLN A 305 -19.60 -10.11 9.76
C GLN A 305 -20.56 -9.46 8.76
N LEU A 306 -21.69 -10.09 8.46
CA LEU A 306 -22.73 -9.52 7.59
C LEU A 306 -23.43 -8.31 8.23
N GLU A 307 -23.64 -8.33 9.54
CA GLU A 307 -24.17 -7.18 10.30
C GLU A 307 -23.18 -6.01 10.29
N GLU A 308 -21.90 -6.26 10.58
CA GLU A 308 -20.83 -5.26 10.47
C GLU A 308 -20.76 -4.69 9.05
N ASP A 309 -20.88 -5.54 8.02
CA ASP A 309 -20.82 -5.12 6.63
C ASP A 309 -21.99 -4.22 6.20
N LYS A 310 -23.16 -4.41 6.83
CA LYS A 310 -24.34 -3.55 6.64
C LYS A 310 -24.22 -2.25 7.41
N GLU A 311 -23.72 -2.29 8.65
CA GLU A 311 -23.53 -1.09 9.47
C GLU A 311 -22.47 -0.16 8.89
N TYR A 312 -21.38 -0.75 8.39
CA TYR A 312 -20.24 -0.07 7.77
C TYR A 312 -20.14 -0.46 6.30
N PRO A 313 -20.92 0.16 5.40
CA PRO A 313 -20.83 -0.14 3.98
C PRO A 313 -19.49 0.33 3.39
N LEU A 314 -18.99 -0.45 2.45
CA LEU A 314 -17.89 -0.15 1.54
C LEU A 314 -18.37 -0.40 0.11
N LYS A 315 -18.19 0.60 -0.76
CA LYS A 315 -18.35 0.48 -2.21
C LYS A 315 -17.07 0.90 -2.89
N ILE A 316 -16.85 0.38 -4.09
CA ILE A 316 -15.70 0.70 -4.92
C ILE A 316 -16.19 1.07 -6.32
N ARG A 317 -15.52 2.05 -6.92
CA ARG A 317 -15.68 2.41 -8.33
C ARG A 317 -14.29 2.61 -8.93
N GLN A 318 -14.03 2.00 -10.07
CA GLN A 318 -12.84 2.29 -10.85
C GLN A 318 -13.09 3.57 -11.68
N ASP A 319 -12.33 4.61 -11.40
CA ASP A 319 -12.42 5.92 -12.05
C ASP A 319 -11.56 5.99 -13.32
N MET A 320 -10.46 5.25 -13.33
CA MET A 320 -9.52 5.20 -14.44
C MET A 320 -8.82 3.84 -14.50
N TYR A 321 -8.61 3.34 -15.70
CA TYR A 321 -7.80 2.15 -15.96
C TYR A 321 -7.08 2.30 -17.30
N THR A 322 -5.78 2.50 -17.26
CA THR A 322 -4.99 2.79 -18.47
C THR A 322 -3.53 2.39 -18.30
N SER A 323 -2.73 2.57 -19.35
CA SER A 323 -1.28 2.40 -19.29
C SER A 323 -0.57 3.69 -19.68
N ILE A 324 0.54 3.98 -18.98
CA ILE A 324 1.33 5.19 -19.18
C ILE A 324 2.45 4.88 -20.18
N MET A 325 2.15 5.11 -21.46
CA MET A 325 2.97 4.65 -22.59
C MET A 325 4.30 5.38 -22.77
N GLU A 326 4.47 6.56 -22.16
CA GLU A 326 5.70 7.36 -22.24
C GLU A 326 6.93 6.70 -21.59
N TYR A 327 6.74 5.76 -20.65
CA TYR A 327 7.85 5.03 -20.04
C TYR A 327 8.34 3.94 -20.99
N SER A 328 9.63 3.95 -21.32
CA SER A 328 10.24 3.03 -22.30
C SER A 328 11.44 2.26 -21.78
N ILE A 329 11.76 2.35 -20.49
CA ILE A 329 12.94 1.69 -19.89
C ILE A 329 12.81 0.16 -19.79
N SER A 330 11.58 -0.36 -19.92
CA SER A 330 11.23 -1.78 -19.85
C SER A 330 10.56 -2.22 -21.16
N ASP A 331 10.58 -3.53 -21.42
CA ASP A 331 9.77 -4.13 -22.48
C ASP A 331 8.28 -4.27 -22.12
N HIS A 332 7.92 -3.84 -20.89
CA HIS A 332 6.56 -3.61 -20.43
C HIS A 332 6.27 -2.13 -20.19
N LYS A 333 5.03 -1.72 -20.45
CA LYS A 333 4.51 -0.38 -20.15
C LYS A 333 3.73 -0.41 -18.81
N PRO A 334 3.92 0.55 -17.90
CA PRO A 334 3.24 0.56 -16.60
C PRO A 334 1.73 0.71 -16.76
N VAL A 335 0.96 0.02 -15.91
CA VAL A 335 -0.51 0.09 -15.86
C VAL A 335 -0.94 0.74 -14.56
N VAL A 336 -1.94 1.62 -14.66
CA VAL A 336 -2.50 2.39 -13.56
C VAL A 336 -4.00 2.19 -13.44
N GLY A 337 -4.45 2.03 -12.21
CA GLY A 337 -5.85 1.99 -11.83
C GLY A 337 -6.12 3.01 -10.73
N ILE A 338 -7.08 3.90 -10.94
CA ILE A 338 -7.54 4.84 -9.90
C ILE A 338 -8.94 4.43 -9.49
N PHE A 339 -9.16 4.35 -8.18
CA PHE A 339 -10.40 3.88 -7.57
C PHE A 339 -10.91 4.88 -6.54
N THR A 340 -12.22 5.11 -6.54
CA THR A 340 -12.92 5.76 -5.43
C THR A 340 -13.48 4.69 -4.51
N LEU A 341 -13.06 4.70 -3.26
CA LEU A 341 -13.61 3.90 -2.17
C LEU A 341 -14.62 4.77 -1.39
N GLU A 342 -15.90 4.46 -1.48
CA GLU A 342 -16.95 5.07 -0.67
C GLU A 342 -17.18 4.19 0.55
N LEU A 343 -16.72 4.63 1.73
CA LEU A 343 -16.78 3.83 2.95
C LEU A 343 -17.32 4.62 4.14
N ARG A 344 -17.99 3.93 5.06
CA ARG A 344 -18.28 4.48 6.38
C ARG A 344 -17.15 4.10 7.34
N LYS A 345 -16.48 5.10 7.92
CA LYS A 345 -15.38 4.86 8.88
C LYS A 345 -15.92 4.16 10.13
N MET A 346 -15.33 3.01 10.50
CA MET A 346 -15.58 2.37 11.80
C MET A 346 -14.88 3.16 12.92
N TYR A 347 -13.66 3.62 12.64
CA TYR A 347 -12.87 4.41 13.58
C TYR A 347 -12.76 5.85 13.08
N LYS A 348 -13.24 6.81 13.88
CA LYS A 348 -13.11 8.26 13.58
C LYS A 348 -12.07 8.97 14.44
N THR A 349 -11.69 8.34 15.54
CA THR A 349 -10.72 8.84 16.51
C THR A 349 -9.47 7.95 16.46
N PRO A 350 -8.26 8.50 16.51
CA PRO A 350 -7.04 7.70 16.67
C PRO A 350 -7.07 6.97 18.03
N LEU A 351 -6.16 6.01 18.24
CA LEU A 351 -6.09 5.31 19.53
C LEU A 351 -5.37 6.16 20.58
N VAL A 352 -4.39 6.96 20.16
CA VAL A 352 -3.59 7.82 21.04
C VAL A 352 -3.58 9.25 20.51
N ARG A 353 -3.68 10.22 21.41
CA ARG A 353 -3.35 11.63 21.16
C ARG A 353 -1.99 11.94 21.77
N LEU A 354 -1.18 12.74 21.06
CA LEU A 354 0.15 13.16 21.49
C LEU A 354 0.25 14.68 21.47
N GLN A 355 1.06 15.22 22.37
CA GLN A 355 1.44 16.63 22.38
C GLN A 355 2.85 16.78 22.96
N ALA A 356 3.65 17.64 22.34
CA ALA A 356 4.90 18.12 22.94
C ALA A 356 4.58 19.20 23.98
N GLU A 357 5.11 19.05 25.19
CA GLU A 357 4.92 20.02 26.27
C GLU A 357 6.13 20.96 26.38
N GLY A 358 5.86 22.26 26.46
CA GLY A 358 6.89 23.29 26.58
C GLY A 358 7.75 23.48 25.32
N ASP A 359 8.86 24.20 25.50
CA ASP A 359 9.85 24.46 24.45
C ASP A 359 10.90 23.33 24.42
N TRP A 360 11.01 22.64 23.29
CA TRP A 360 12.00 21.56 23.13
C TRP A 360 13.32 22.11 22.59
N SER A 361 14.44 21.73 23.19
CA SER A 361 15.80 21.90 22.64
C SER A 361 16.74 20.87 23.25
N ALA A 362 17.93 20.67 22.67
CA ALA A 362 18.96 19.82 23.27
C ALA A 362 19.62 20.40 24.54
N ASP A 363 19.03 21.44 25.16
CA ASP A 363 19.53 22.05 26.39
C ASP A 363 18.87 21.46 27.65
N ILE A 364 17.65 20.94 27.53
CA ILE A 364 16.82 20.47 28.64
C ILE A 364 16.06 19.20 28.25
N ASP A 365 15.82 18.32 29.22
CA ASP A 365 14.99 17.14 28.98
C ASP A 365 13.59 17.60 28.60
N ALA A 366 13.05 16.95 27.58
CA ALA A 366 11.77 17.33 27.01
C ALA A 366 10.66 16.39 27.46
N VAL A 367 9.43 16.86 27.30
CA VAL A 367 8.26 16.17 27.82
C VAL A 367 7.26 15.93 26.70
N VAL A 368 6.84 14.68 26.58
CA VAL A 368 5.70 14.26 25.78
C VAL A 368 4.52 14.00 26.69
N LEU A 369 3.36 14.50 26.29
CA LEU A 369 2.08 14.12 26.87
C LEU A 369 1.34 13.22 25.87
N TYR A 370 0.84 12.09 26.35
CA TYR A 370 -0.06 11.26 25.56
C TYR A 370 -1.29 10.80 26.34
N SER A 371 -2.37 10.58 25.59
CA SER A 371 -3.65 10.12 26.12
C SER A 371 -4.21 9.00 25.26
N PRO A 372 -4.42 7.79 25.80
CA PRO A 372 -5.25 6.76 25.18
C PRO A 372 -6.68 7.26 25.02
N LEU A 373 -7.17 7.32 23.78
CA LEU A 373 -8.55 7.76 23.47
C LEU A 373 -9.52 6.59 23.33
N GLN A 374 -9.00 5.38 23.09
CA GLN A 374 -9.74 4.13 22.94
C GLN A 374 -8.89 2.98 23.50
N PRO A 375 -9.51 1.87 23.95
CA PRO A 375 -8.76 0.69 24.36
C PRO A 375 -7.95 0.09 23.21
N PHE A 376 -6.71 -0.31 23.49
CA PHE A 376 -5.85 -1.04 22.56
C PHE A 376 -4.86 -1.92 23.35
N PRO A 377 -4.28 -2.96 22.72
CA PRO A 377 -3.34 -3.85 23.41
C PRO A 377 -1.96 -3.18 23.55
N SER A 378 -1.81 -2.31 24.54
CA SER A 378 -0.53 -1.64 24.85
C SER A 378 0.56 -2.63 25.26
N SER A 379 1.80 -2.35 24.90
CA SER A 379 2.97 -3.18 25.21
C SER A 379 4.02 -2.38 25.99
N THR A 380 4.93 -3.07 26.68
CA THR A 380 6.16 -2.46 27.21
C THR A 380 7.12 -2.04 26.08
N TRP A 381 6.94 -2.62 24.88
CA TRP A 381 7.70 -2.30 23.68
C TRP A 381 7.00 -1.24 22.81
N ASP A 382 5.98 -0.55 23.33
CA ASP A 382 5.45 0.63 22.64
C ASP A 382 6.42 1.80 22.82
N TRP A 383 6.57 2.63 21.80
CA TRP A 383 7.52 3.75 21.80
C TRP A 383 6.92 4.98 21.13
N ILE A 384 7.43 6.15 21.51
CA ILE A 384 7.10 7.43 20.90
C ILE A 384 8.34 7.94 20.18
N GLY A 385 8.24 8.08 18.86
CA GLY A 385 9.31 8.62 18.03
C GLY A 385 9.15 10.12 17.78
N LEU A 386 10.27 10.82 17.77
CA LEU A 386 10.38 12.18 17.25
C LEU A 386 10.75 12.10 15.77
N TYR A 387 9.95 12.73 14.90
CA TYR A 387 10.14 12.72 13.47
C TYR A 387 10.30 14.14 12.94
N LYS A 388 11.10 14.31 11.91
CA LYS A 388 11.11 15.55 11.12
C LYS A 388 9.81 15.69 10.34
N VAL A 389 9.23 16.89 10.28
CA VAL A 389 8.08 17.14 9.39
C VAL A 389 8.48 16.84 7.94
N GLY A 390 7.66 16.03 7.26
CA GLY A 390 7.95 15.56 5.90
C GLY A 390 8.79 14.29 5.84
N PHE A 391 8.93 13.55 6.95
CA PHE A 391 9.48 12.20 6.96
C PHE A 391 8.75 11.29 5.95
N THR A 392 9.45 10.27 5.45
CA THR A 392 9.05 9.53 4.25
C THR A 392 8.74 8.07 4.50
N SER A 393 9.14 7.55 5.67
CA SER A 393 8.92 6.18 6.14
C SER A 393 8.67 6.16 7.64
N VAL A 394 7.91 5.17 8.12
CA VAL A 394 7.71 4.94 9.56
C VAL A 394 9.01 4.73 10.35
N SER A 395 10.09 4.37 9.66
CA SER A 395 11.44 4.18 10.21
C SER A 395 12.30 5.44 10.24
N ASP A 396 11.82 6.59 9.74
CA ASP A 396 12.60 7.84 9.62
C ASP A 396 12.62 8.65 10.93
N TYR A 397 12.46 8.01 12.09
CA TYR A 397 12.52 8.74 13.37
C TYR A 397 13.94 9.28 13.62
N ILE A 398 14.01 10.46 14.22
CA ILE A 398 15.26 11.08 14.70
C ILE A 398 15.73 10.37 15.96
N THR A 399 14.82 10.25 16.93
CA THR A 399 15.00 9.50 18.18
C THR A 399 13.66 8.91 18.63
N TYR A 400 13.67 8.07 19.66
CA TYR A 400 12.49 7.52 20.30
C TYR A 400 12.70 7.31 21.80
N THR A 401 11.60 7.29 22.56
CA THR A 401 11.55 6.88 23.97
C THR A 401 10.54 5.73 24.14
N TRP A 402 10.82 4.82 25.06
CA TRP A 402 9.88 3.75 25.42
C TRP A 402 8.77 4.29 26.32
N VAL A 403 7.53 3.95 25.99
CA VAL A 403 6.35 4.50 26.67
C VAL A 403 6.33 4.17 28.17
N LYS A 404 6.72 2.94 28.55
CA LYS A 404 6.59 2.45 29.94
C LYS A 404 7.81 2.68 30.82
N ASP A 405 9.00 2.86 30.24
CA ASP A 405 10.23 3.02 31.03
C ASP A 405 10.32 4.45 31.61
N ASP A 406 9.81 5.43 30.87
CA ASP A 406 9.84 6.85 31.22
C ASP A 406 8.47 7.39 31.68
N GLU A 407 7.54 6.49 32.02
CA GLU A 407 6.15 6.83 32.34
C GLU A 407 5.99 7.50 33.71
N VAL A 408 5.38 8.69 33.72
CA VAL A 408 4.86 9.32 34.94
C VAL A 408 3.40 9.71 34.72
N ALA A 409 2.47 9.03 35.40
CA ALA A 409 1.06 9.37 35.32
C ALA A 409 0.78 10.71 36.03
N ILE A 410 0.28 11.69 35.29
CA ILE A 410 -0.16 12.99 35.85
C ILE A 410 -1.56 12.83 36.45
N ASN A 411 -2.43 12.09 35.76
CA ASN A 411 -3.74 11.61 36.21
C ASN A 411 -4.13 10.35 35.41
N GLU A 412 -5.33 9.81 35.60
CA GLU A 412 -5.78 8.58 34.91
C GLU A 412 -5.91 8.73 33.38
N GLU A 413 -5.92 9.95 32.83
CA GLU A 413 -6.20 10.23 31.41
C GLU A 413 -4.99 10.76 30.62
N VAL A 414 -3.99 11.34 31.30
CA VAL A 414 -2.82 11.96 30.67
C VAL A 414 -1.54 11.40 31.29
N ILE A 415 -0.71 10.87 30.41
CA ILE A 415 0.53 10.21 30.75
C ILE A 415 1.70 11.03 30.23
N GLN A 416 2.72 11.19 31.07
CA GLN A 416 3.94 11.92 30.76
C GLN A 416 5.07 10.96 30.44
N VAL A 417 5.82 11.25 29.39
CA VAL A 417 7.03 10.53 28.99
C VAL A 417 8.16 11.53 28.78
N TYR A 418 9.34 11.24 29.30
CA TYR A 418 10.51 12.09 29.15
C TYR A 418 11.34 11.70 27.94
N VAL A 419 11.93 12.68 27.28
CA VAL A 419 12.93 12.49 26.22
C VAL A 419 14.22 13.17 26.68
N SER A 420 15.30 12.41 26.74
CA SER A 420 16.61 12.92 27.15
C SER A 420 17.07 14.02 26.19
N LYS A 421 17.55 15.13 26.74
CA LYS A 421 18.13 16.22 25.93
C LYS A 421 19.28 15.78 25.02
N GLU A 422 19.98 14.70 25.38
CA GLU A 422 21.11 14.15 24.62
C GLU A 422 20.66 13.53 23.29
N GLU A 423 19.39 13.18 23.18
CA GLU A 423 18.79 12.57 21.99
C GLU A 423 18.03 13.58 21.11
N ILE A 424 17.85 14.81 21.62
CA ILE A 424 17.16 15.87 20.89
C ILE A 424 18.13 16.51 19.89
N PRO A 425 17.71 16.76 18.64
CA PRO A 425 18.57 17.38 17.66
C PRO A 425 19.03 18.78 18.11
N VAL A 426 20.33 19.02 18.00
CA VAL A 426 20.97 20.30 18.35
C VAL A 426 20.55 21.41 17.39
N GLN A 427 20.31 21.08 16.13
CA GLN A 427 19.77 21.98 15.13
C GLN A 427 18.25 22.08 15.30
N GLY A 428 17.74 23.30 15.28
CA GLY A 428 16.30 23.53 15.39
C GLY A 428 15.59 23.12 14.11
N GLU A 429 14.58 22.27 14.22
CA GLU A 429 13.80 21.77 13.10
C GLU A 429 12.30 21.74 13.44
N GLU A 430 11.45 21.68 12.41
CA GLU A 430 10.03 21.42 12.59
C GLU A 430 9.82 19.90 12.68
N CYS A 431 9.25 19.46 13.80
CA CYS A 431 9.13 18.05 14.15
C CYS A 431 7.69 17.68 14.51
N MET A 432 7.45 16.38 14.65
CA MET A 432 6.20 15.80 15.14
C MET A 432 6.44 14.49 15.89
N LEU A 433 5.52 14.12 16.77
CA LEU A 433 5.59 12.89 17.54
C LEU A 433 4.69 11.83 16.93
N CYS A 434 5.15 10.59 16.87
CA CYS A 434 4.33 9.45 16.50
C CYS A 434 4.39 8.37 17.58
N TYR A 435 3.23 7.87 18.02
CA TYR A 435 3.14 6.73 18.92
C TYR A 435 3.09 5.46 18.07
N TYR A 436 4.08 4.60 18.23
CA TYR A 436 4.15 3.30 17.58
C TYR A 436 3.76 2.20 18.56
N SER A 437 2.75 1.41 18.21
CA SER A 437 2.39 0.21 18.98
C SER A 437 3.17 -0.99 18.47
N SER A 438 3.94 -1.65 19.33
CA SER A 438 4.66 -2.87 18.95
C SER A 438 3.71 -4.02 18.64
N THR A 439 2.60 -4.10 19.38
CA THR A 439 1.63 -5.20 19.24
C THR A 439 0.83 -5.07 17.95
N LEU A 440 0.42 -3.84 17.59
CA LEU A 440 -0.31 -3.59 16.34
C LEU A 440 0.62 -3.35 15.15
N GLN A 441 1.93 -3.21 15.40
CA GLN A 441 2.98 -2.92 14.42
C GLN A 441 2.66 -1.73 13.51
N CYS A 442 2.12 -0.65 14.09
CA CYS A 442 1.80 0.57 13.35
C CYS A 442 1.78 1.81 14.23
N ILE A 443 1.79 2.97 13.57
CA ILE A 443 1.58 4.27 14.22
C ILE A 443 0.09 4.44 14.51
N ILE A 444 -0.25 4.73 15.76
CA ILE A 444 -1.64 4.80 16.25
C ILE A 444 -2.04 6.18 16.80
N GLY A 445 -1.10 7.12 16.79
CA GLY A 445 -1.28 8.53 17.15
C GLY A 445 -0.16 9.37 16.56
N ILE A 446 -0.50 10.58 16.11
CA ILE A 446 0.45 11.57 15.58
C ILE A 446 0.10 12.92 16.19
N SER A 447 1.09 13.70 16.63
CA SER A 447 0.89 15.06 17.14
C SER A 447 0.71 16.09 16.01
N GLU A 448 0.23 17.27 16.37
CA GLU A 448 0.44 18.43 15.51
C GLU A 448 1.95 18.74 15.39
N PRO A 449 2.41 19.36 14.28
CA PRO A 449 3.77 19.85 14.16
C PRO A 449 4.14 20.85 15.27
N PHE A 450 5.38 20.79 15.74
CA PHE A 450 5.94 21.73 16.70
C PHE A 450 7.42 21.98 16.38
N LYS A 451 7.96 23.07 16.93
CA LYS A 451 9.35 23.46 16.69
C LYS A 451 10.26 22.92 17.78
N VAL A 452 11.30 22.20 17.39
CA VAL A 452 12.48 21.99 18.23
C VAL A 452 13.42 23.17 17.99
N HIS A 453 13.87 23.81 19.06
CA HIS A 453 14.72 24.98 19.02
C HIS A 453 16.20 24.59 18.97
N GLU A 454 17.01 25.42 18.30
CA GLU A 454 18.47 25.28 18.33
C GLU A 454 18.98 25.35 19.77
N SER A 455 19.94 24.48 20.10
CA SER A 455 20.58 24.48 21.42
C SER A 455 21.41 25.76 21.62
N LYS A 456 21.08 26.49 22.68
CA LYS A 456 21.86 27.68 23.06
C LYS A 456 23.23 27.29 23.61
N VAL A 457 23.29 26.18 24.36
CA VAL A 457 24.54 25.69 24.94
C VAL A 457 25.52 25.27 23.84
N ALA A 458 25.07 24.52 22.84
CA ALA A 458 25.92 24.10 21.73
C ALA A 458 26.47 25.28 20.91
N ILE A 459 25.68 26.34 20.74
CA ILE A 459 26.12 27.59 20.10
C ILE A 459 27.21 28.27 20.93
N GLU A 460 27.00 28.40 22.24
CA GLU A 460 27.96 29.00 23.16
C GLU A 460 29.28 28.22 23.24
N GLU A 461 29.23 26.88 23.14
CA GLU A 461 30.39 26.00 23.14
C GLU A 461 31.08 25.87 21.77
N GLY A 462 30.54 26.51 20.73
CA GLY A 462 31.13 26.49 19.38
C GLY A 462 31.10 25.11 18.71
N LEU A 463 30.19 24.22 19.11
CA LEU A 463 29.98 22.93 18.50
C LEU A 463 29.42 23.13 17.08
N VAL A 464 30.29 22.96 16.08
CA VAL A 464 29.91 23.21 14.68
C VAL A 464 28.86 22.17 14.24
N PRO A 465 27.72 22.60 13.67
CA PRO A 465 26.55 21.74 13.40
C PRO A 465 26.83 20.50 12.52
N GLU A 466 27.85 20.54 11.66
CA GLU A 466 28.22 19.43 10.76
C GLU A 466 28.98 18.28 11.44
N LYS A 467 29.58 18.51 12.62
CA LYS A 467 30.36 17.49 13.34
C LYS A 467 29.50 16.57 14.21
N VAL A 468 28.33 17.03 14.65
CA VAL A 468 27.40 16.23 15.47
C VAL A 468 26.64 15.21 14.61
N ASN A 469 26.12 15.62 13.44
CA ASN A 469 25.42 14.71 12.51
C ASN A 469 26.29 13.59 11.89
N ARG A 470 27.63 13.65 12.03
CA ARG A 470 28.52 12.54 11.60
C ARG A 470 28.65 11.44 12.65
N LEU A 471 28.31 11.70 13.91
CA LEU A 471 28.23 10.66 14.95
C LEU A 471 26.98 9.78 14.78
N ASP A 472 25.87 10.32 14.26
CA ASP A 472 24.64 9.56 13.97
C ASP A 472 24.81 8.46 12.92
N LYS A 473 25.86 8.54 12.08
CA LYS A 473 26.18 7.48 11.11
C LYS A 473 27.24 6.49 11.59
N SER A 474 28.03 6.82 12.61
CA SER A 474 29.09 5.93 13.11
C SER A 474 28.65 5.03 14.26
N VAL A 475 27.57 5.38 14.99
CA VAL A 475 27.09 4.58 16.12
C VAL A 475 26.15 3.44 15.69
N ALA A 476 25.65 3.46 14.45
CA ALA A 476 24.92 2.33 13.86
C ALA A 476 25.82 1.18 13.35
N SER A 477 27.16 1.26 13.50
CA SER A 477 28.09 0.32 12.88
C SER A 477 29.03 -0.48 13.80
N GLU A 478 28.92 -0.42 15.13
CA GLU A 478 29.89 -1.13 16.00
C GLU A 478 29.37 -2.14 17.03
N ASP A 479 28.06 -2.38 17.19
CA ASP A 479 27.56 -3.40 18.15
C ASP A 479 26.92 -4.64 17.49
N LEU A 480 27.54 -5.17 16.44
CA LEU A 480 27.19 -6.47 15.85
C LEU A 480 28.35 -7.47 15.76
N TRP A 481 29.46 -7.20 16.44
CA TRP A 481 30.54 -8.18 16.62
C TRP A 481 31.07 -8.17 18.05
N ASN A 482 30.29 -8.81 18.94
CA ASN A 482 30.79 -9.70 19.99
C ASN A 482 29.69 -10.64 20.48
#